data_AF-A0A2E9QND5-F1
#
_entry.id   AF-A0A2E9QND5-F1
#
_cell.length_a   1.000
_cell.length_b   1.000
_cell.length_c   1.000
_cell.angle_alpha   90.00
_cell.angle_beta   90.00
_cell.angle_gamma   90.00
#
_symmetry.space_group_name_H-M   'P 1'
#
loop_
_entity.id
_entity.type
_entity.pdbx_description
1 polymer ?
#
loop_
_entity_poly.entity_id
_entity_poly.type
_entity_poly.pdbx_seq_one_letter_code
_entity_poly.pdbx_strand_id
1 'polypeptide(L)'
;MKVNKPTPHRVAPKPIQESPKQTPEKKNLFGRIKDTANKTLQKTKETVSKQSEKIRNVFQKSENSSTSHVADDKARELVGSSTRQADAHFARLHTTQNTQATIPGAGGGGGTTSIQGDETLNGTTLTTDDTPVPAGPIDAESIHMNQYDGDPNSSNADCGPTSMSMALRAVGLAPEGATHNDSTVDTVQAMRQSMYPDDASMDGVTVDAEGEVVRNDAEHSQWTTFTGLITGAEAAGATVTQIAPNTDEIAESVQNGHPVVVNGNPGEDGGGWSDSYNSGHFITVSGYNEETETFTINDPLDDGPREVSKEDLDNYMEGWSWRALSISNPNASNLPPALPSQHQNIPV
;
A
#
# COMPACT_ATOMS: atom_id res chain seq x y z
N MET A 1 57.16 -26.00 47.21
CA MET A 1 56.60 -26.92 46.19
C MET A 1 55.96 -26.09 45.09
N LYS A 2 56.54 -26.06 43.88
CA LYS A 2 55.97 -25.33 42.73
C LYS A 2 55.05 -26.28 41.96
N VAL A 3 53.77 -25.94 41.87
CA VAL A 3 52.76 -26.71 41.14
C VAL A 3 52.80 -26.27 39.67
N ASN A 4 53.22 -27.16 38.77
CA ASN A 4 53.19 -26.94 37.33
C ASN A 4 51.73 -26.97 36.85
N LYS A 5 51.26 -25.88 36.23
CA LYS A 5 49.97 -25.86 35.52
C LYS A 5 50.08 -26.62 34.19
N PRO A 6 49.11 -27.47 33.83
CA PRO A 6 49.13 -28.20 32.58
C PRO A 6 48.89 -27.27 31.39
N THR A 7 49.70 -27.44 30.35
CA THR A 7 49.57 -26.74 29.06
C THR A 7 48.36 -27.30 28.29
N PRO A 8 47.47 -26.48 27.75
CA PRO A 8 46.31 -26.98 26.99
C PRO A 8 46.78 -27.60 25.66
N HIS A 9 46.33 -28.83 25.41
CA HIS A 9 46.54 -29.53 24.15
C HIS A 9 45.80 -28.82 23.01
N ARG A 10 46.56 -28.31 22.04
CA ARG A 10 46.05 -27.75 20.79
C ARG A 10 45.49 -28.90 19.93
N VAL A 11 44.17 -29.00 19.85
CA VAL A 11 43.47 -29.95 18.97
C VAL A 11 43.65 -29.47 17.52
N ALA A 12 44.16 -30.34 16.65
CA ALA A 12 44.31 -30.03 15.23
C ALA A 12 42.94 -29.80 14.58
N PRO A 13 42.79 -28.79 13.70
CA PRO A 13 41.54 -28.55 12.99
C PRO A 13 41.18 -29.77 12.13
N LYS A 14 39.93 -30.23 12.23
CA LYS A 14 39.40 -31.30 11.38
C LYS A 14 39.45 -30.86 9.91
N PRO A 15 39.74 -31.78 8.97
CA PRO A 15 39.70 -31.48 7.54
C PRO A 15 38.32 -30.97 7.15
N ILE A 16 38.29 -29.82 6.47
CA ILE A 16 37.08 -29.27 5.85
C ILE A 16 36.59 -30.32 4.85
N GLN A 17 35.39 -30.87 5.07
CA GLN A 17 34.74 -31.76 4.12
C GLN A 17 34.47 -30.96 2.83
N GLU A 18 34.97 -31.46 1.70
CA GLU A 18 34.72 -30.87 0.39
C GLU A 18 33.21 -30.72 0.15
N SER A 19 32.79 -29.51 -0.22
CA SER A 19 31.40 -29.20 -0.53
C SER A 19 30.84 -30.19 -1.55
N PRO A 20 29.64 -30.76 -1.32
CA PRO A 20 29.06 -31.75 -2.22
C PRO A 20 28.95 -31.18 -3.64
N LYS A 21 29.59 -31.87 -4.60
CA LYS A 21 29.53 -31.53 -6.02
C LYS A 21 28.06 -31.44 -6.45
N GLN A 22 27.60 -30.24 -6.81
CA GLN A 22 26.26 -30.04 -7.34
C GLN A 22 26.03 -30.98 -8.52
N THR A 23 24.97 -31.78 -8.43
CA THR A 23 24.60 -32.73 -9.48
C THR A 23 24.18 -31.98 -10.76
N PRO A 24 24.45 -32.55 -11.96
CA PRO A 24 24.17 -31.91 -13.25
C PRO A 24 22.71 -31.45 -13.44
N GLU A 25 21.75 -32.07 -12.75
CA GLU A 25 20.32 -31.70 -12.82
C GLU A 25 20.02 -30.30 -12.29
N LYS A 26 20.66 -29.86 -11.19
CA LYS A 26 20.37 -28.54 -10.60
C LYS A 26 20.81 -27.39 -11.52
N LYS A 27 21.88 -27.57 -12.29
CA LYS A 27 22.33 -26.58 -13.29
C LYS A 27 21.36 -26.43 -14.45
N ASN A 28 20.60 -27.46 -14.78
CA ASN A 28 19.64 -27.44 -15.89
C ASN A 28 18.33 -26.70 -15.53
N LEU A 29 17.93 -26.75 -14.25
CA LEU A 29 16.72 -26.08 -13.78
C LEU A 29 16.86 -24.54 -13.81
N PHE A 30 17.97 -23.99 -13.32
CA PHE A 30 18.21 -22.54 -13.36
C PHE A 30 18.29 -21.99 -14.79
N GLY A 31 18.87 -22.77 -15.72
CA GLY A 31 18.85 -22.42 -17.15
C GLY A 31 17.43 -22.28 -17.70
N ARG A 32 16.57 -23.26 -17.44
CA ARG A 32 15.17 -23.27 -17.90
C ARG A 32 14.33 -22.14 -17.31
N ILE A 33 14.55 -21.79 -16.04
CA ILE A 33 13.86 -20.66 -15.40
C ILE A 33 14.29 -19.35 -16.07
N LYS A 34 15.60 -19.14 -16.27
CA LYS A 34 16.14 -17.95 -16.92
C LYS A 34 15.64 -17.80 -18.37
N ASP A 35 15.59 -18.90 -19.12
CA ASP A 35 15.10 -18.90 -20.50
C ASP A 35 13.61 -18.58 -20.57
N THR A 36 12.83 -19.10 -19.63
CA THR A 36 11.38 -18.82 -19.54
C THR A 36 11.14 -17.34 -19.19
N ALA A 37 11.86 -16.80 -18.21
CA ALA A 37 11.77 -15.38 -17.84
C ALA A 37 12.15 -14.46 -19.02
N ASN A 38 13.24 -14.77 -19.72
CA ASN A 38 13.65 -14.01 -20.91
C ASN A 38 12.62 -14.07 -22.04
N LYS A 39 12.02 -15.24 -22.27
CA LYS A 39 10.98 -15.40 -23.30
C LYS A 39 9.71 -14.62 -22.96
N THR A 40 9.32 -14.60 -21.68
CA THR A 40 8.20 -13.79 -21.20
C THR A 40 8.49 -12.31 -21.37
N LEU A 41 9.69 -11.84 -20.96
CA LEU A 41 10.10 -10.44 -21.09
C LEU A 41 10.08 -9.98 -22.56
N GLN A 42 10.56 -10.81 -23.49
CA GLN A 42 10.54 -10.47 -24.92
C GLN A 42 9.11 -10.36 -25.46
N LYS A 43 8.21 -11.27 -25.10
CA LYS A 43 6.79 -11.18 -25.48
C LYS A 43 6.12 -9.91 -24.93
N THR A 44 6.45 -9.52 -23.70
CA THR A 44 5.95 -8.27 -23.12
C THR A 44 6.47 -7.07 -23.92
N LYS A 45 7.76 -7.01 -24.24
CA LYS A 45 8.35 -5.94 -25.06
C LYS A 45 7.71 -5.84 -26.45
N GLU A 46 7.48 -6.97 -27.12
CA GLU A 46 6.78 -7.00 -28.42
C GLU A 46 5.33 -6.49 -28.31
N THR A 47 4.63 -6.84 -27.23
CA THR A 47 3.24 -6.44 -27.01
C THR A 47 3.13 -4.93 -26.77
N VAL A 48 3.99 -4.39 -25.90
CA VAL A 48 4.09 -2.95 -25.63
C VAL A 48 4.44 -2.20 -26.91
N SER A 49 5.46 -2.67 -27.65
CA SER A 49 5.86 -2.05 -28.93
C SER A 49 4.72 -1.98 -29.94
N LYS A 50 3.95 -3.07 -30.12
CA LYS A 50 2.77 -3.09 -31.00
C LYS A 50 1.66 -2.13 -30.54
N GLN A 51 1.45 -1.98 -29.24
CA GLN A 51 0.46 -1.04 -28.69
C GLN A 51 0.90 0.40 -28.88
N SER A 52 2.17 0.72 -28.61
CA SER A 52 2.72 2.06 -28.87
C SER A 52 2.62 2.45 -30.35
N GLU A 53 2.86 1.51 -31.26
CA GLU A 53 2.70 1.75 -32.71
C GLU A 53 1.22 2.00 -33.09
N LYS A 54 0.28 1.24 -32.51
CA LYS A 54 -1.16 1.50 -32.71
C LYS A 54 -1.56 2.90 -32.23
N ILE A 55 -1.10 3.30 -31.05
CA ILE A 55 -1.38 4.63 -30.49
C ILE A 55 -0.82 5.72 -31.42
N ARG A 56 0.46 5.60 -31.83
CA ARG A 56 1.08 6.55 -32.77
C ARG A 56 0.31 6.67 -34.08
N ASN A 57 -0.17 5.56 -34.63
CA ASN A 57 -0.95 5.55 -35.87
C ASN A 57 -2.33 6.20 -35.71
N VAL A 58 -2.92 6.18 -34.51
CA VAL A 58 -4.18 6.90 -34.23
C VAL A 58 -3.92 8.40 -34.18
N PHE A 59 -2.88 8.85 -33.50
CA PHE A 59 -2.50 10.27 -33.46
C PHE A 59 -2.13 10.83 -34.83
N GLN A 60 -1.34 10.11 -35.64
CA GLN A 60 -1.02 10.57 -37.00
C GLN A 60 -2.24 10.66 -37.92
N LYS A 61 -3.29 9.86 -37.68
CA LYS A 61 -4.56 9.95 -38.42
C LYS A 61 -5.43 11.09 -37.92
N SER A 62 -5.35 11.47 -36.65
CA SER A 62 -6.12 12.56 -36.06
C SER A 62 -5.63 13.93 -36.52
N GLU A 63 -4.32 14.13 -36.64
CA GLU A 63 -3.73 15.37 -37.16
C GLU A 63 -4.16 15.70 -38.60
N ASN A 64 -4.61 14.69 -39.36
CA ASN A 64 -5.07 14.84 -40.75
C ASN A 64 -6.60 14.85 -40.90
N SER A 65 -7.36 14.77 -39.80
CA SER A 65 -8.82 14.70 -39.79
C SER A 65 -9.40 15.84 -38.95
N SER A 66 -10.27 16.67 -39.53
CA SER A 66 -10.94 17.79 -38.85
C SER A 66 -12.01 17.36 -37.81
N THR A 67 -11.90 16.16 -37.25
CA THR A 67 -12.78 15.62 -36.19
C THR A 67 -11.92 15.08 -35.04
N SER A 68 -11.43 15.98 -34.18
CA SER A 68 -10.49 15.66 -33.10
C SER A 68 -11.08 14.75 -32.01
N HIS A 69 -12.37 14.92 -31.68
CA HIS A 69 -13.01 14.19 -30.56
C HIS A 69 -13.07 12.67 -30.75
N VAL A 70 -13.33 12.17 -31.96
CA VAL A 70 -13.43 10.72 -32.23
C VAL A 70 -12.06 10.04 -32.14
N ALA A 71 -10.98 10.76 -32.42
CA ALA A 71 -9.64 10.21 -32.32
C ALA A 71 -9.14 10.16 -30.87
N ASP A 72 -9.49 11.14 -30.05
CA ASP A 72 -9.17 11.16 -28.62
C ASP A 72 -9.87 10.01 -27.88
N ASP A 73 -11.16 9.77 -28.15
CA ASP A 73 -11.90 8.65 -27.56
C ASP A 73 -11.28 7.29 -27.93
N LYS A 74 -10.81 7.14 -29.17
CA LYS A 74 -10.18 5.91 -29.65
C LYS A 74 -8.77 5.72 -29.11
N ALA A 75 -8.03 6.81 -28.91
CA ALA A 75 -6.73 6.77 -28.24
C ALA A 75 -6.90 6.36 -26.77
N ARG A 76 -7.91 6.93 -26.08
CA ARG A 76 -8.29 6.57 -24.70
C ARG A 76 -8.69 5.09 -24.59
N GLU A 77 -9.50 4.58 -25.51
CA GLU A 77 -9.90 3.17 -25.56
C GLU A 77 -8.68 2.23 -25.71
N LEU A 78 -7.74 2.57 -26.58
CA LEU A 78 -6.54 1.77 -26.82
C LEU A 78 -5.59 1.75 -25.61
N VAL A 79 -5.41 2.87 -24.92
CA VAL A 79 -4.61 2.95 -23.69
C VAL A 79 -5.26 2.09 -22.60
N GLY A 80 -6.58 2.23 -22.37
CA GLY A 80 -7.30 1.43 -21.37
C GLY A 80 -7.27 -0.08 -21.66
N SER A 81 -7.35 -0.49 -22.93
CA SER A 81 -7.23 -1.91 -23.31
C SER A 81 -5.83 -2.50 -23.05
N SER A 82 -4.80 -1.65 -23.11
CA SER A 82 -3.41 -2.04 -22.91
C SER A 82 -3.10 -2.28 -21.44
N THR A 83 -3.58 -1.40 -20.55
CA THR A 83 -3.47 -1.55 -19.10
C THR A 83 -4.16 -2.82 -18.61
N ARG A 84 -5.39 -3.11 -19.10
CA ARG A 84 -6.11 -4.35 -18.75
C ARG A 84 -5.38 -5.63 -19.18
N GLN A 85 -4.67 -5.60 -20.31
CA GLN A 85 -3.89 -6.76 -20.77
C GLN A 85 -2.61 -6.97 -19.95
N ALA A 86 -1.96 -5.89 -19.51
CA ALA A 86 -0.81 -5.95 -18.62
C ALA A 86 -1.20 -6.52 -17.25
N ASP A 87 -2.28 -6.00 -16.65
CA ASP A 87 -2.80 -6.46 -15.35
C ASP A 87 -3.23 -7.94 -15.38
N ALA A 88 -3.97 -8.34 -16.43
CA ALA A 88 -4.37 -9.73 -16.60
C ALA A 88 -3.20 -10.70 -16.86
N HIS A 89 -2.07 -10.19 -17.35
CA HIS A 89 -0.84 -10.96 -17.53
C HIS A 89 -0.05 -11.05 -16.21
N PHE A 90 -0.05 -9.98 -15.41
CA PHE A 90 0.58 -9.94 -14.09
C PHE A 90 -0.15 -10.86 -13.09
N ALA A 91 -1.49 -10.78 -13.03
CA ALA A 91 -2.32 -11.66 -12.20
C ALA A 91 -2.07 -13.15 -12.50
N ARG A 92 -1.94 -13.52 -13.79
CA ARG A 92 -1.63 -14.91 -14.20
C ARG A 92 -0.24 -15.38 -13.76
N LEU A 93 0.75 -14.50 -13.72
CA LEU A 93 2.10 -14.84 -13.26
C LEU A 93 2.11 -15.14 -11.75
N HIS A 94 1.38 -14.35 -10.96
CA HIS A 94 1.24 -14.58 -9.51
C HIS A 94 0.47 -15.87 -9.20
N THR A 95 -0.64 -16.16 -9.91
CA THR A 95 -1.38 -17.43 -9.70
C THR A 95 -0.51 -18.65 -10.00
N THR A 96 0.36 -18.58 -11.02
CA THR A 96 1.20 -19.71 -11.45
C THR A 96 2.36 -19.98 -10.48
N GLN A 97 2.91 -18.95 -9.81
CA GLN A 97 3.94 -19.12 -8.79
C GLN A 97 3.40 -19.79 -7.51
N ASN A 98 2.16 -19.47 -7.12
CA ASN A 98 1.53 -20.07 -5.94
C ASN A 98 1.13 -21.55 -6.12
N THR A 99 0.94 -22.03 -7.36
CA THR A 99 0.58 -23.45 -7.58
C THR A 99 1.79 -24.40 -7.62
N GLN A 100 3.03 -23.89 -7.69
CA GLN A 100 4.23 -24.74 -7.69
C GLN A 100 4.86 -24.93 -6.30
N ALA A 101 4.38 -24.22 -5.27
CA ALA A 101 4.84 -24.37 -3.89
C ALA A 101 3.90 -25.29 -3.09
N THR A 102 3.76 -26.55 -3.49
CA THR A 102 3.20 -27.58 -2.60
C THR A 102 4.01 -28.86 -2.75
N ILE A 103 5.10 -28.94 -1.98
CA ILE A 103 5.85 -30.18 -1.75
C ILE A 103 5.35 -30.77 -0.42
N PRO A 104 4.76 -31.98 -0.39
CA PRO A 104 4.33 -32.58 0.85
C PRO A 104 5.48 -33.31 1.54
N GLY A 105 5.75 -32.92 2.80
CA GLY A 105 6.25 -33.83 3.83
C GLY A 105 7.65 -33.55 4.38
N ALA A 106 7.72 -33.28 5.69
CA ALA A 106 8.55 -34.02 6.65
C ALA A 106 8.27 -33.49 8.07
N GLY A 107 7.85 -34.39 8.96
CA GLY A 107 7.65 -34.13 10.38
C GLY A 107 8.94 -34.27 11.21
N GLY A 108 8.83 -33.86 12.47
CA GLY A 108 9.85 -33.92 13.52
C GLY A 108 10.15 -32.50 14.03
N GLY A 109 10.22 -32.20 15.31
CA GLY A 109 10.30 -32.94 16.56
C GLY A 109 10.85 -31.93 17.57
N GLY A 110 10.34 -31.93 18.81
CA GLY A 110 10.43 -30.78 19.71
C GLY A 110 11.81 -30.48 20.32
N GLY A 111 11.88 -29.32 20.99
CA GLY A 111 13.03 -28.90 21.78
C GLY A 111 13.00 -27.42 22.14
N THR A 112 12.11 -27.00 23.05
CA THR A 112 12.18 -25.66 23.65
C THR A 112 13.23 -25.65 24.76
N THR A 113 14.31 -24.90 24.56
CA THR A 113 15.27 -24.58 25.62
C THR A 113 15.10 -23.10 25.93
N SER A 114 14.47 -22.81 27.07
CA SER A 114 14.34 -21.46 27.61
C SER A 114 15.64 -21.08 28.32
N ILE A 115 16.31 -20.04 27.85
CA ILE A 115 17.43 -19.39 28.54
C ILE A 115 16.91 -18.05 29.06
N GLN A 116 16.69 -17.96 30.36
CA GLN A 116 16.51 -16.69 31.07
C GLN A 116 17.87 -16.00 31.19
N GLY A 117 18.04 -14.92 30.42
CA GLY A 117 19.10 -13.94 30.63
C GLY A 117 18.50 -12.73 31.32
N ASP A 118 18.96 -12.48 32.55
CA ASP A 118 18.66 -11.32 33.38
C ASP A 118 19.66 -10.21 33.03
N GLU A 119 19.21 -9.19 32.30
CA GLU A 119 19.96 -7.93 32.12
C GLU A 119 19.10 -6.77 32.62
N THR A 120 19.34 -6.38 33.87
CA THR A 120 18.90 -5.11 34.43
C THR A 120 19.69 -3.95 33.81
N LEU A 121 19.03 -3.12 33.00
CA LEU A 121 19.51 -1.82 32.56
C LEU A 121 18.56 -0.72 33.02
N ASN A 122 19.17 0.36 33.52
CA ASN A 122 18.55 1.49 34.20
C ASN A 122 17.42 2.16 33.40
N GLY A 123 16.20 2.09 33.92
CA GLY A 123 15.52 3.27 34.47
C GLY A 123 15.14 4.40 33.52
N THR A 124 14.38 4.08 32.47
CA THR A 124 13.25 4.92 31.97
C THR A 124 12.26 3.98 31.31
N THR A 125 11.17 3.62 32.00
CA THR A 125 10.11 2.81 31.43
C THR A 125 9.33 3.70 30.45
N LEU A 126 9.70 3.67 29.17
CA LEU A 126 8.81 4.13 28.12
C LEU A 126 7.67 3.10 28.06
N THR A 127 6.52 3.45 28.62
CA THR A 127 5.31 2.66 28.42
C THR A 127 4.85 2.94 26.99
N THR A 128 5.26 2.08 26.05
CA THR A 128 4.57 1.94 24.76
C THR A 128 3.22 1.33 25.09
N ASP A 129 2.27 2.18 25.45
CA ASP A 129 0.90 1.77 25.71
C ASP A 129 0.23 1.46 24.36
N ASP A 130 0.71 0.38 23.71
CA ASP A 130 0.09 -0.26 22.55
C ASP A 130 -1.15 -1.05 22.98
N THR A 131 -1.82 -0.64 24.07
CA THR A 131 -3.11 -1.23 24.41
C THR A 131 -4.03 -1.02 23.22
N PRO A 132 -4.61 -2.10 22.66
CA PRO A 132 -5.54 -2.00 21.55
C PRO A 132 -6.62 -0.99 21.93
N VAL A 133 -6.73 0.08 21.14
CA VAL A 133 -7.79 1.08 21.31
C VAL A 133 -9.11 0.30 21.29
N PRO A 134 -9.95 0.43 22.33
CA PRO A 134 -11.20 -0.31 22.36
C PRO A 134 -11.99 0.02 21.11
N ALA A 135 -12.41 -1.04 20.43
CA ALA A 135 -13.47 -1.13 19.46
C ALA A 135 -14.64 -0.19 19.82
N GLY A 136 -14.53 1.08 19.45
CA GLY A 136 -15.57 2.11 19.56
C GLY A 136 -15.90 2.61 18.16
N PRO A 137 -16.96 3.42 18.02
CA PRO A 137 -17.16 4.17 16.79
C PRO A 137 -15.87 4.90 16.42
N ILE A 138 -15.46 4.79 15.16
CA ILE A 138 -14.33 5.52 14.61
C ILE A 138 -14.71 7.01 14.69
N ASP A 139 -13.99 7.75 15.53
CA ASP A 139 -14.07 9.21 15.50
C ASP A 139 -13.30 9.69 14.27
N ALA A 140 -14.03 10.11 13.24
CA ALA A 140 -13.44 10.54 11.97
C ALA A 140 -12.45 11.69 12.14
N GLU A 141 -12.64 12.55 13.14
CA GLU A 141 -11.69 13.62 13.47
C GLU A 141 -10.37 13.04 13.99
N SER A 142 -10.45 12.02 14.84
CA SER A 142 -9.29 11.39 15.48
C SER A 142 -8.38 10.63 14.52
N ILE A 143 -8.87 10.28 13.32
CA ILE A 143 -8.10 9.58 12.29
C ILE A 143 -7.63 10.51 11.17
N HIS A 144 -8.19 11.72 11.08
CA HIS A 144 -7.93 12.62 9.97
C HIS A 144 -6.46 13.05 9.95
N MET A 145 -5.88 13.09 8.75
CA MET A 145 -4.52 13.55 8.50
C MET A 145 -4.51 14.38 7.24
N ASN A 146 -3.94 15.59 7.32
CA ASN A 146 -3.69 16.41 6.15
C ASN A 146 -2.28 16.15 5.63
N GLN A 147 -2.13 15.79 4.35
CA GLN A 147 -0.84 15.39 3.77
C GLN A 147 0.22 16.51 3.76
N TYR A 148 -0.18 17.76 3.97
CA TYR A 148 0.72 18.90 4.06
C TYR A 148 0.98 19.34 5.50
N ASP A 149 0.30 18.75 6.49
CA ASP A 149 0.51 19.13 7.89
C ASP A 149 1.93 18.74 8.33
N GLY A 150 2.73 19.76 8.65
CA GLY A 150 4.14 19.63 8.97
C GLY A 150 5.07 19.42 7.76
N ASP A 151 4.55 19.26 6.52
CA ASP A 151 5.40 19.10 5.34
C ASP A 151 5.97 20.46 4.91
N PRO A 152 7.31 20.60 4.79
CA PRO A 152 7.91 21.82 4.25
C PRO A 152 7.51 22.11 2.79
N ASN A 153 6.99 21.13 2.05
CA ASN A 153 6.63 21.22 0.63
C ASN A 153 5.14 20.96 0.43
N SER A 154 4.39 22.03 0.15
CA SER A 154 2.95 22.00 -0.14
C SER A 154 2.60 21.43 -1.53
N SER A 155 3.43 20.57 -2.10
CA SER A 155 3.31 20.03 -3.48
C SER A 155 3.71 18.55 -3.57
N ASN A 156 3.65 17.80 -2.46
CA ASN A 156 3.83 16.36 -2.48
C ASN A 156 2.66 15.64 -3.19
N ALA A 157 2.87 14.39 -3.57
CA ALA A 157 1.87 13.49 -4.18
C ALA A 157 1.50 12.36 -3.19
N ASP A 158 1.35 12.72 -1.91
CA ASP A 158 1.15 11.78 -0.81
C ASP A 158 -0.32 11.46 -0.49
N CYS A 159 -1.27 11.79 -1.37
CA CYS A 159 -2.70 11.54 -1.11
C CYS A 159 -3.00 10.05 -0.90
N GLY A 160 -2.28 9.17 -1.61
CA GLY A 160 -2.35 7.72 -1.41
C GLY A 160 -1.84 7.27 -0.04
N PRO A 161 -0.56 7.53 0.31
CA PRO A 161 0.00 7.25 1.63
C PRO A 161 -0.82 7.82 2.78
N THR A 162 -1.21 9.10 2.72
CA THR A 162 -2.01 9.73 3.77
C THR A 162 -3.36 9.06 3.92
N SER A 163 -4.08 8.79 2.81
CA SER A 163 -5.36 8.07 2.87
C SER A 163 -5.21 6.67 3.46
N MET A 164 -4.20 5.91 3.02
CA MET A 164 -4.00 4.57 3.58
C MET A 164 -3.69 4.61 5.08
N SER A 165 -2.88 5.56 5.52
CA SER A 165 -2.60 5.75 6.95
C SER A 165 -3.87 6.07 7.76
N MET A 166 -4.79 6.89 7.22
CA MET A 166 -6.08 7.17 7.87
C MET A 166 -6.94 5.90 7.98
N ALA A 167 -7.00 5.10 6.91
CA ALA A 167 -7.72 3.83 6.91
C ALA A 167 -7.14 2.81 7.89
N LEU A 168 -5.80 2.67 7.95
CA LEU A 168 -5.12 1.84 8.95
C LEU A 168 -5.45 2.30 10.37
N ARG A 169 -5.38 3.61 10.62
CA ARG A 169 -5.69 4.20 11.93
C ARG A 169 -7.12 3.91 12.36
N ALA A 170 -8.08 3.95 11.43
CA ALA A 170 -9.48 3.61 11.68
C ALA A 170 -9.70 2.16 12.15
N VAL A 171 -8.82 1.23 11.75
CA VAL A 171 -8.89 -0.19 12.18
C VAL A 171 -7.90 -0.53 13.29
N GLY A 172 -7.33 0.50 13.95
CA GLY A 172 -6.38 0.34 15.06
C GLY A 172 -5.03 -0.22 14.64
N LEU A 173 -4.59 0.10 13.42
CA LEU A 173 -3.27 -0.23 12.89
C LEU A 173 -2.49 1.05 12.56
N ALA A 174 -1.17 0.93 12.47
CA ALA A 174 -0.29 1.98 12.00
C ALA A 174 0.63 1.43 10.89
N PRO A 175 1.15 2.28 9.99
CA PRO A 175 2.18 1.85 9.03
C PRO A 175 3.38 1.19 9.72
N GLU A 176 4.06 0.27 9.02
CA GLU A 176 5.26 -0.36 9.59
C GLU A 176 6.33 0.71 9.88
N GLY A 177 6.85 0.71 11.11
CA GLY A 177 7.83 1.70 11.57
C GLY A 177 7.23 2.99 12.14
N ALA A 178 5.90 3.15 12.14
CA ALA A 178 5.20 4.26 12.78
C ALA A 178 4.31 3.81 13.95
N THR A 179 3.90 4.78 14.76
CA THR A 179 2.91 4.64 15.84
C THR A 179 1.77 5.64 15.67
N HIS A 180 0.65 5.44 16.36
CA HIS A 180 -0.48 6.38 16.33
C HIS A 180 -0.16 7.77 16.92
N ASN A 181 0.95 7.91 17.64
CA ASN A 181 1.37 9.17 18.26
C ASN A 181 2.40 9.94 17.42
N ASP A 182 2.85 9.36 16.31
CA ASP A 182 3.81 10.00 15.43
C ASP A 182 3.16 11.18 14.69
N SER A 183 4.00 12.07 14.17
CA SER A 183 3.51 13.19 13.37
C SER A 183 2.89 12.69 12.05
N THR A 184 2.07 13.53 11.42
CA THR A 184 1.52 13.24 10.08
C THR A 184 2.65 12.97 9.07
N VAL A 185 3.71 13.79 9.09
CA VAL A 185 4.88 13.63 8.21
C VAL A 185 5.57 12.27 8.42
N ASP A 186 5.85 11.90 9.66
CA ASP A 186 6.53 10.63 9.97
C ASP A 186 5.65 9.43 9.62
N THR A 187 4.35 9.53 9.88
CA THR A 187 3.38 8.48 9.53
C THR A 187 3.29 8.30 8.01
N VAL A 188 3.20 9.39 7.25
CA VAL A 188 3.15 9.38 5.78
C VAL A 188 4.45 8.85 5.19
N GLN A 189 5.60 9.22 5.77
CA GLN A 189 6.92 8.70 5.39
C GLN A 189 7.00 7.18 5.59
N ALA A 190 6.66 6.69 6.79
CA ALA A 190 6.67 5.27 7.11
C ALA A 190 5.73 4.48 6.19
N MET A 191 4.57 5.05 5.90
CA MET A 191 3.62 4.46 4.95
C MET A 191 4.23 4.36 3.55
N ARG A 192 4.85 5.42 3.02
CA ARG A 192 5.50 5.38 1.71
C ARG A 192 6.64 4.36 1.64
N GLN A 193 7.48 4.26 2.67
CA GLN A 193 8.52 3.23 2.77
C GLN A 193 7.92 1.82 2.73
N SER A 194 6.84 1.60 3.48
CA SER A 194 6.12 0.31 3.53
C SER A 194 5.49 -0.07 2.18
N MET A 195 5.10 0.90 1.36
CA MET A 195 4.56 0.64 0.02
C MET A 195 5.62 0.15 -0.97
N TYR A 196 6.88 0.54 -0.77
CA TYR A 196 7.96 0.36 -1.75
C TYR A 196 9.27 -0.17 -1.11
N PRO A 197 9.23 -1.26 -0.32
CA PRO A 197 10.39 -1.72 0.46
C PRO A 197 11.60 -2.14 -0.40
N ASP A 198 11.36 -2.46 -1.68
CA ASP A 198 12.38 -2.90 -2.63
C ASP A 198 12.64 -1.88 -3.76
N ASP A 199 12.04 -0.68 -3.69
CA ASP A 199 12.19 0.38 -4.71
C ASP A 199 12.71 1.68 -4.09
N ALA A 200 14.04 1.78 -3.97
CA ALA A 200 14.75 2.94 -3.47
C ALA A 200 14.63 4.20 -4.35
N SER A 201 13.78 4.20 -5.38
CA SER A 201 13.41 5.40 -6.13
C SER A 201 12.00 5.91 -5.81
N MET A 202 11.31 5.21 -4.91
CA MET A 202 9.93 5.46 -4.51
C MET A 202 9.68 5.34 -3.00
N ASP A 203 10.64 4.82 -2.23
CA ASP A 203 10.51 4.57 -0.78
C ASP A 203 10.45 5.86 0.05
N GLY A 204 10.71 7.01 -0.55
CA GLY A 204 10.55 8.31 0.06
C GLY A 204 11.77 8.76 0.87
N VAL A 205 12.90 8.03 0.81
CA VAL A 205 14.11 8.39 1.54
C VAL A 205 15.35 8.40 0.66
N THR A 206 16.40 9.02 1.17
CA THR A 206 17.73 9.01 0.58
C THR A 206 18.78 8.98 1.68
N VAL A 207 20.04 8.75 1.30
CA VAL A 207 21.17 8.81 2.21
C VAL A 207 21.93 10.11 1.96
N ASP A 208 22.07 10.93 3.00
CA ASP A 208 22.79 12.20 2.91
C ASP A 208 24.32 12.03 2.85
N ALA A 209 25.06 13.14 2.85
CA ALA A 209 26.53 13.10 2.75
C ALA A 209 27.19 12.51 4.01
N GLU A 210 26.50 12.56 5.14
CA GLU A 210 26.91 12.05 6.44
C GLU A 210 26.60 10.56 6.60
N GLY A 211 25.76 10.00 5.72
CA GLY A 211 25.37 8.60 5.72
C GLY A 211 24.05 8.34 6.45
N GLU A 212 23.30 9.39 6.79
CA GLU A 212 22.01 9.30 7.49
C GLU A 212 20.85 9.13 6.51
N VAL A 213 19.84 8.37 6.91
CA VAL A 213 18.61 8.21 6.13
C VAL A 213 17.73 9.43 6.39
N VAL A 214 17.41 10.17 5.32
CA VAL A 214 16.61 11.40 5.38
C VAL A 214 15.48 11.35 4.35
N ARG A 215 14.42 12.14 4.58
CA ARG A 215 13.29 12.30 3.65
C ARG A 215 13.78 12.74 2.27
N ASN A 216 13.22 12.15 1.21
CA ASN A 216 13.48 12.52 -0.17
C ASN A 216 12.22 13.14 -0.82
N ASP A 217 12.14 14.47 -0.81
CA ASP A 217 10.97 15.20 -1.31
C ASP A 217 10.65 14.90 -2.79
N ALA A 218 11.67 14.60 -3.61
CA ALA A 218 11.46 14.27 -5.02
C ALA A 218 10.68 12.96 -5.19
N GLU A 219 10.85 12.01 -4.26
CA GLU A 219 10.11 10.75 -4.24
C GLU A 219 8.72 10.92 -3.64
N HIS A 220 8.57 11.79 -2.65
CA HIS A 220 7.26 12.19 -2.12
C HIS A 220 6.37 12.91 -3.16
N SER A 221 6.96 13.59 -4.14
CA SER A 221 6.24 14.12 -5.30
C SER A 221 5.86 13.06 -6.36
N GLN A 222 6.20 11.79 -6.16
CA GLN A 222 5.81 10.72 -7.08
C GLN A 222 4.45 10.12 -6.75
N TRP A 223 3.70 9.84 -7.82
CA TRP A 223 2.38 9.23 -7.79
C TRP A 223 2.42 7.85 -7.15
N THR A 224 1.39 7.57 -6.35
CA THR A 224 1.23 6.26 -5.70
C THR A 224 0.34 5.33 -6.53
N THR A 225 0.61 4.03 -6.43
CA THR A 225 -0.17 2.98 -7.12
C THR A 225 -0.98 2.15 -6.12
N PHE A 226 -2.08 1.53 -6.58
CA PHE A 226 -2.85 0.58 -5.76
C PHE A 226 -2.01 -0.60 -5.27
N THR A 227 -1.05 -1.08 -6.06
CA THR A 227 -0.15 -2.15 -5.62
C THR A 227 0.71 -1.70 -4.44
N GLY A 228 1.21 -0.46 -4.47
CA GLY A 228 1.92 0.14 -3.34
C GLY A 228 1.01 0.24 -2.11
N LEU A 229 -0.21 0.77 -2.27
CA LEU A 229 -1.21 0.85 -1.20
C LEU A 229 -1.46 -0.51 -0.52
N ILE A 230 -1.69 -1.56 -1.32
CA ILE A 230 -1.92 -2.93 -0.82
C ILE A 230 -0.68 -3.42 -0.06
N THR A 231 0.51 -3.26 -0.64
CA THR A 231 1.77 -3.74 -0.04
C THR A 231 1.98 -3.11 1.33
N GLY A 232 1.83 -1.79 1.45
CA GLY A 232 2.05 -1.11 2.73
C GLY A 232 0.96 -1.42 3.76
N ALA A 233 -0.30 -1.59 3.34
CA ALA A 233 -1.38 -2.00 4.25
C ALA A 233 -1.17 -3.42 4.79
N GLU A 234 -0.74 -4.35 3.93
CA GLU A 234 -0.39 -5.72 4.33
C GLU A 234 0.83 -5.75 5.26
N ALA A 235 1.83 -4.88 5.02
CA ALA A 235 2.98 -4.71 5.93
C ALA A 235 2.56 -4.23 7.33
N ALA A 236 1.54 -3.38 7.41
CA ALA A 236 0.91 -2.97 8.67
C ALA A 236 0.04 -4.08 9.33
N GLY A 237 -0.09 -5.25 8.70
CA GLY A 237 -0.89 -6.37 9.21
C GLY A 237 -2.39 -6.29 8.87
N ALA A 238 -2.79 -5.37 8.00
CA ALA A 238 -4.17 -5.28 7.53
C ALA A 238 -4.51 -6.38 6.52
N THR A 239 -5.79 -6.70 6.39
CA THR A 239 -6.34 -7.44 5.26
C THR A 239 -7.00 -6.46 4.30
N VAL A 240 -6.60 -6.51 3.03
CA VAL A 240 -7.10 -5.62 1.98
C VAL A 240 -7.99 -6.40 1.01
N THR A 241 -9.20 -5.90 0.80
CA THR A 241 -10.13 -6.44 -0.21
C THR A 241 -10.41 -5.39 -1.26
N GLN A 242 -10.15 -5.70 -2.53
CA GLN A 242 -10.58 -4.83 -3.62
C GLN A 242 -12.09 -5.00 -3.82
N ILE A 243 -12.84 -3.91 -3.68
CA ILE A 243 -14.28 -3.85 -3.89
C ILE A 243 -14.60 -3.05 -5.17
N ALA A 244 -15.85 -3.10 -5.62
CA ALA A 244 -16.27 -2.26 -6.73
C ALA A 244 -16.32 -0.78 -6.27
N PRO A 245 -15.86 0.18 -7.10
CA PRO A 245 -15.87 1.60 -6.77
C PRO A 245 -17.27 2.19 -7.00
N ASN A 246 -18.22 1.79 -6.16
CA ASN A 246 -19.57 2.34 -6.14
C ASN A 246 -20.02 2.51 -4.68
N THR A 247 -20.95 3.43 -4.49
CA THR A 247 -21.42 3.82 -3.16
C THR A 247 -22.08 2.68 -2.37
N ASP A 248 -22.76 1.73 -3.01
CA ASP A 248 -23.42 0.62 -2.30
C ASP A 248 -22.39 -0.31 -1.62
N GLU A 249 -21.35 -0.73 -2.34
CA GLU A 249 -20.28 -1.59 -1.81
C GLU A 249 -19.41 -0.86 -0.78
N ILE A 250 -19.21 0.45 -0.98
CA ILE A 250 -18.50 1.29 -0.01
C ILE A 250 -19.31 1.42 1.28
N ALA A 251 -20.62 1.69 1.19
CA ALA A 251 -21.51 1.77 2.35
C ALA A 251 -21.51 0.46 3.14
N GLU A 252 -21.65 -0.68 2.46
CA GLU A 252 -21.58 -2.00 3.10
C GLU A 252 -20.23 -2.21 3.81
N SER A 253 -19.12 -1.85 3.18
CA SER A 253 -17.79 -1.97 3.79
C SER A 253 -17.67 -1.15 5.07
N VAL A 254 -17.99 0.15 5.03
CA VAL A 254 -17.81 1.03 6.20
C VAL A 254 -18.81 0.71 7.32
N GLN A 255 -20.04 0.28 7.00
CA GLN A 255 -21.00 -0.21 7.99
C GLN A 255 -20.50 -1.47 8.71
N ASN A 256 -19.70 -2.29 8.04
CA ASN A 256 -19.02 -3.45 8.65
C ASN A 256 -17.75 -3.07 9.45
N GLY A 257 -17.46 -1.77 9.61
CA GLY A 257 -16.27 -1.28 10.32
C GLY A 257 -14.98 -1.35 9.49
N HIS A 258 -15.09 -1.49 8.15
CA HIS A 258 -13.95 -1.54 7.24
C HIS A 258 -13.89 -0.23 6.43
N PRO A 259 -13.01 0.73 6.80
CA PRO A 259 -12.82 1.94 6.01
C PRO A 259 -12.37 1.59 4.58
N VAL A 260 -12.70 2.47 3.65
CA VAL A 260 -12.37 2.28 2.24
C VAL A 260 -11.41 3.36 1.76
N VAL A 261 -10.30 2.97 1.17
CA VAL A 261 -9.47 3.87 0.36
C VAL A 261 -9.93 3.79 -1.07
N VAL A 262 -10.39 4.91 -1.62
CA VAL A 262 -10.90 5.00 -2.99
C VAL A 262 -10.15 6.07 -3.75
N ASN A 263 -9.93 5.84 -5.04
CA ASN A 263 -9.43 6.88 -5.92
C ASN A 263 -10.53 7.36 -6.87
N GLY A 264 -10.51 8.64 -7.18
CA GLY A 264 -11.45 9.28 -8.10
C GLY A 264 -10.88 10.58 -8.67
N ASN A 265 -11.76 11.43 -9.17
CA ASN A 265 -11.42 12.77 -9.66
C ASN A 265 -12.26 13.79 -8.89
N PRO A 266 -11.69 14.68 -8.06
CA PRO A 266 -12.48 15.61 -7.27
C PRO A 266 -12.85 16.94 -7.96
N GLY A 267 -12.47 17.11 -9.24
CA GLY A 267 -12.77 18.32 -10.02
C GLY A 267 -14.25 18.48 -10.42
N GLU A 268 -14.57 19.54 -11.18
CA GLU A 268 -15.94 19.85 -11.65
C GLU A 268 -16.65 18.65 -12.29
N ASP A 269 -15.92 17.86 -13.08
CA ASP A 269 -16.46 16.68 -13.79
C ASP A 269 -16.58 15.43 -12.90
N GLY A 270 -16.14 15.45 -11.64
CA GLY A 270 -16.09 14.30 -10.74
C GLY A 270 -16.59 14.61 -9.33
N GLY A 271 -17.76 15.23 -9.23
CA GLY A 271 -18.41 15.48 -7.94
C GLY A 271 -18.26 16.90 -7.43
N GLY A 272 -17.45 17.73 -8.08
CA GLY A 272 -17.52 19.20 -7.96
C GLY A 272 -17.31 19.76 -6.56
N TRP A 273 -16.76 18.97 -5.64
CA TRP A 273 -16.56 19.39 -4.25
C TRP A 273 -15.23 20.10 -4.02
N SER A 274 -14.38 20.19 -5.06
CA SER A 274 -13.22 21.08 -5.07
C SER A 274 -12.75 21.44 -6.49
N ASP A 275 -12.79 22.74 -6.77
CA ASP A 275 -12.41 23.33 -8.06
C ASP A 275 -10.90 23.26 -8.35
N SER A 276 -10.08 22.84 -7.38
CA SER A 276 -8.62 22.86 -7.48
C SER A 276 -8.02 21.59 -8.09
N TYR A 277 -8.83 20.55 -8.33
CA TYR A 277 -8.35 19.24 -8.75
C TYR A 277 -8.55 18.98 -10.24
N ASN A 278 -7.46 18.65 -10.93
CA ASN A 278 -7.45 18.31 -12.34
C ASN A 278 -6.94 16.89 -12.63
N SER A 279 -6.80 16.06 -11.59
CA SER A 279 -6.15 14.75 -11.71
C SER A 279 -6.64 13.76 -10.65
N GLY A 280 -6.18 12.50 -10.76
CA GLY A 280 -6.59 11.43 -9.87
C GLY A 280 -6.18 11.72 -8.42
N HIS A 281 -7.10 11.51 -7.49
CA HIS A 281 -6.92 11.74 -6.07
C HIS A 281 -7.28 10.49 -5.28
N PHE A 282 -6.77 10.35 -4.06
CA PHE A 282 -7.15 9.30 -3.12
C PHE A 282 -7.79 9.94 -1.89
N ILE A 283 -8.86 9.31 -1.40
CA ILE A 283 -9.55 9.69 -0.16
C ILE A 283 -9.80 8.44 0.68
N THR A 284 -10.10 8.66 1.97
CA THR A 284 -10.61 7.61 2.86
C THR A 284 -12.07 7.84 3.16
N VAL A 285 -12.89 6.81 2.98
CA VAL A 285 -14.28 6.76 3.44
C VAL A 285 -14.30 6.01 4.76
N SER A 286 -14.67 6.69 5.85
CA SER A 286 -14.58 6.15 7.21
C SER A 286 -15.95 5.87 7.84
N GLY A 287 -17.03 6.39 7.27
CA GLY A 287 -18.38 6.24 7.81
C GLY A 287 -19.47 6.38 6.75
N TYR A 288 -20.67 5.92 7.11
CA TYR A 288 -21.88 6.09 6.32
C TYR A 288 -23.08 6.31 7.26
N ASN A 289 -23.85 7.35 6.99
CA ASN A 289 -25.08 7.67 7.71
C ASN A 289 -26.30 7.29 6.84
N GLU A 290 -26.98 6.22 7.22
CA GLU A 290 -28.16 5.70 6.50
C GLU A 290 -29.37 6.65 6.56
N GLU A 291 -29.49 7.51 7.58
CA GLU A 291 -30.61 8.45 7.70
C GLU A 291 -30.51 9.58 6.68
N THR A 292 -29.30 10.07 6.44
CA THR A 292 -29.02 11.18 5.52
C THR A 292 -28.48 10.72 4.16
N GLU A 293 -28.21 9.42 4.00
CA GLU A 293 -27.52 8.82 2.85
C GLU A 293 -26.19 9.54 2.52
N THR A 294 -25.45 9.93 3.56
CA THR A 294 -24.15 10.62 3.43
C THR A 294 -22.99 9.73 3.88
N PHE A 295 -21.83 9.96 3.27
CA PHE A 295 -20.56 9.34 3.59
C PHE A 295 -19.66 10.32 4.33
N THR A 296 -18.98 9.83 5.37
CA THR A 296 -17.90 10.58 6.02
C THR A 296 -16.60 10.35 5.27
N ILE A 297 -16.05 11.43 4.69
CA ILE A 297 -14.82 11.45 3.91
C ILE A 297 -13.72 12.13 4.73
N ASN A 298 -12.60 11.44 4.87
CA ASN A 298 -11.33 12.00 5.28
C ASN A 298 -10.49 12.21 4.02
N ASP A 299 -10.55 13.43 3.47
CA ASP A 299 -9.73 13.85 2.32
C ASP A 299 -8.37 14.34 2.84
N PRO A 300 -7.24 13.77 2.39
CA PRO A 300 -5.91 14.17 2.84
C PRO A 300 -5.54 15.64 2.50
N LEU A 301 -6.38 16.36 1.77
CA LEU A 301 -6.19 17.76 1.41
C LEU A 301 -7.11 18.72 2.16
N ASP A 302 -8.04 18.19 2.95
CA ASP A 302 -8.92 18.99 3.81
C ASP A 302 -8.32 19.18 5.21
N ASP A 303 -8.82 20.19 5.92
CA ASP A 303 -8.47 20.46 7.32
C ASP A 303 -9.17 19.50 8.31
N GLY A 304 -10.15 18.74 7.85
CA GLY A 304 -10.93 17.82 8.68
C GLY A 304 -11.85 16.90 7.84
N PRO A 305 -12.54 15.95 8.49
CA PRO A 305 -13.53 15.12 7.83
C PRO A 305 -14.73 15.94 7.34
N ARG A 306 -15.39 15.47 6.29
CA ARG A 306 -16.63 16.06 5.76
C ARG A 306 -17.67 15.01 5.41
N GLU A 307 -18.93 15.43 5.42
CA GLU A 307 -20.04 14.63 4.93
C GLU A 307 -20.28 14.92 3.45
N VAL A 308 -20.47 13.87 2.65
CA VAL A 308 -20.75 13.98 1.22
C VAL A 308 -21.95 13.11 0.84
N SER A 309 -22.74 13.53 -0.14
CA SER A 309 -23.87 12.74 -0.58
C SER A 309 -23.42 11.51 -1.37
N LYS A 310 -24.31 10.52 -1.49
CA LYS A 310 -24.14 9.38 -2.40
C LYS A 310 -23.86 9.84 -3.84
N GLU A 311 -24.62 10.81 -4.34
CA GLU A 311 -24.46 11.33 -5.70
C GLU A 311 -23.07 11.95 -5.91
N ASP A 312 -22.59 12.74 -4.95
CA ASP A 312 -21.27 13.38 -5.04
C ASP A 312 -20.13 12.34 -5.04
N LEU A 313 -20.23 11.32 -4.19
CA LEU A 313 -19.22 10.25 -4.14
C LEU A 313 -19.26 9.37 -5.41
N ASP A 314 -20.44 9.07 -5.95
CA ASP A 314 -20.55 8.37 -7.23
C ASP A 314 -19.94 9.18 -8.38
N ASN A 315 -20.19 10.50 -8.42
CA ASN A 315 -19.57 11.41 -9.39
C ASN A 315 -18.05 11.45 -9.24
N TYR A 316 -17.53 11.48 -7.99
CA TYR A 316 -16.09 11.36 -7.72
C TYR A 316 -15.48 10.08 -8.30
N MET A 317 -16.23 8.99 -8.26
CA MET A 317 -15.87 7.71 -8.85
C MET A 317 -16.33 7.55 -10.31
N GLU A 318 -16.72 8.63 -10.99
CA GLU A 318 -17.04 8.56 -12.41
C GLU A 318 -15.74 8.55 -13.23
N GLY A 319 -15.43 7.41 -13.87
CA GLY A 319 -14.22 7.25 -14.69
C GLY A 319 -13.80 5.81 -14.91
N TRP A 320 -12.84 5.60 -15.81
CA TRP A 320 -12.62 4.29 -16.45
C TRP A 320 -11.59 3.38 -15.76
N SER A 321 -11.04 3.77 -14.61
CA SER A 321 -9.96 3.00 -13.96
C SER A 321 -9.94 3.10 -12.44
N TRP A 322 -11.01 3.61 -11.84
CA TRP A 322 -11.06 3.80 -10.40
C TRP A 322 -11.18 2.47 -9.67
N ARG A 323 -10.62 2.41 -8.47
CA ARG A 323 -10.67 1.22 -7.61
C ARG A 323 -10.93 1.66 -6.18
N ALA A 324 -11.44 0.74 -5.40
CA ALA A 324 -11.69 0.91 -3.98
C ALA A 324 -11.08 -0.27 -3.22
N LEU A 325 -10.44 0.02 -2.08
CA LEU A 325 -9.82 -0.95 -1.19
C LEU A 325 -10.52 -0.89 0.17
N SER A 326 -11.25 -1.94 0.52
CA SER A 326 -11.76 -2.16 1.87
C SER A 326 -10.63 -2.66 2.76
N ILE A 327 -10.42 -2.00 3.90
CA ILE A 327 -9.33 -2.27 4.83
C ILE A 327 -9.91 -2.83 6.12
N SER A 328 -9.35 -3.95 6.60
CA SER A 328 -9.78 -4.58 7.84
C SER A 328 -8.59 -5.02 8.68
N ASN A 329 -8.76 -5.07 10.00
CA ASN A 329 -7.75 -5.61 10.91
C ASN A 329 -8.15 -7.05 11.32
N PRO A 330 -7.50 -8.10 10.79
CA PRO A 330 -7.87 -9.48 11.09
C PRO A 330 -7.58 -9.88 12.55
N ASN A 331 -6.80 -9.07 13.27
CA ASN A 331 -6.46 -9.29 14.67
C ASN A 331 -7.36 -8.53 15.64
N ALA A 332 -8.23 -7.63 15.14
CA ALA A 332 -9.15 -6.90 16.00
C ALA A 332 -10.29 -7.84 16.44
N SER A 333 -10.31 -8.18 17.73
CA SER A 333 -11.41 -8.94 18.31
C SER A 333 -12.66 -8.06 18.39
N ASN A 334 -13.58 -8.20 17.43
CA ASN A 334 -14.87 -7.51 17.36
C ASN A 334 -14.76 -5.96 17.37
N LEU A 335 -14.29 -5.36 16.27
CA LEU A 335 -14.59 -3.93 16.06
C LEU A 335 -16.12 -3.76 16.01
N PRO A 336 -16.70 -2.73 16.64
CA PRO A 336 -18.12 -2.50 16.51
C PRO A 336 -18.35 -2.00 15.09
N PRO A 337 -19.57 -2.16 14.54
CA PRO A 337 -19.93 -1.41 13.35
C PRO A 337 -19.69 0.09 13.60
N ALA A 338 -19.18 0.80 12.60
CA ALA A 338 -19.04 2.25 12.67
C ALA A 338 -20.40 2.84 13.08
N LEU A 339 -20.48 3.56 14.21
CA LEU A 339 -21.73 4.22 14.55
C LEU A 339 -21.98 5.34 13.54
N PRO A 340 -23.25 5.62 13.19
CA PRO A 340 -23.57 6.82 12.44
C PRO A 340 -22.97 8.03 13.14
N SER A 341 -22.23 8.86 12.41
CA SER A 341 -21.62 10.10 12.88
C SER A 341 -22.65 10.86 13.71
N GLN A 342 -22.49 10.84 15.04
CA GLN A 342 -23.35 11.58 15.93
C GLN A 342 -23.05 13.04 15.65
N HIS A 343 -23.93 13.71 14.90
CA HIS A 343 -23.87 15.16 14.71
C HIS A 343 -23.80 15.81 16.08
N GLN A 344 -22.60 16.20 16.51
CA GLN A 344 -22.48 17.22 17.53
C GLN A 344 -22.99 18.49 16.87
N ASN A 345 -24.26 18.80 17.09
CA ASN A 345 -24.81 20.12 16.83
C ASN A 345 -23.98 21.10 17.66
N ILE A 346 -22.89 21.62 17.09
CA ILE A 346 -22.17 22.75 17.66
C ILE A 346 -23.09 23.95 17.44
N PRO A 347 -23.66 24.55 18.51
CA PRO A 347 -24.45 25.76 18.34
C PRO A 347 -23.52 26.88 17.84
N VAL A 348 -23.90 27.48 16.71
CA VAL A 348 -23.21 28.63 16.06
C VAL A 348 -23.32 29.89 16.91
#